data_AF-A0A956VVE2-F1
#
_entry.id   AF-A0A956VVE2-F1
#
_cell.length_a   1.000
_cell.length_b   1.000
_cell.length_c   1.000
_cell.angle_alpha   90.00
_cell.angle_beta   90.00
_cell.angle_gamma   90.00
#
_symmetry.space_group_name_H-M   'P 1'
#
loop_
_entity.id
_entity.type
_entity.pdbx_description
1 polymer ?
#
loop_
_entity_poly.entity_id
_entity_poly.type
_entity_poly.pdbx_seq_one_letter_code
_entity_poly.pdbx_strand_id
1 'polypeptide(L)'
;MQWVQLTSADVERIRHAAQFLRPHAEEIVKKFYDHSFGFTDFVAKVDQSGSNRTRLESTQLDYFLGILDPSFDDAYFARRKKIGEVHARLDVKPRWNLGEYAVYSGLIYPILAEHLDGQELAATLLAFQKIFTLDGSLAVESYITAGLLDRIVDVTGRLGPVSDGLAQSSEQVETASKEIADAISQVARGATEQTISLNDANRDVESVLENISTIADAASRQSGETDAARLDSESMQECLYDVLDRSRAAAGNGAETLQAAVQGKQAVVDTVKAMETISSAVISTSEQIGELSKSGREIGTITETIGAIADQTNLLA
;
A
#
# COMPACT_ATOMS: atom_id res chain seq x y z
N MET A 1 -63.92 -10.43 38.87
CA MET A 1 -65.30 -10.61 38.34
C MET A 1 -66.18 -9.36 38.45
N GLN A 2 -65.80 -8.29 39.15
CA GLN A 2 -66.65 -7.08 39.29
C GLN A 2 -67.05 -6.45 37.95
N TRP A 3 -66.18 -6.53 36.93
CA TRP A 3 -66.43 -5.96 35.60
C TRP A 3 -67.55 -6.68 34.80
N VAL A 4 -67.80 -7.98 35.03
CA VAL A 4 -68.98 -8.69 34.47
C VAL A 4 -70.23 -8.55 35.34
N GLN A 5 -70.12 -7.87 36.49
CA GLN A 5 -71.22 -7.70 37.45
C GLN A 5 -71.90 -9.03 37.83
N LEU A 6 -71.12 -10.11 37.92
CA LEU A 6 -71.60 -11.41 38.36
C LEU A 6 -71.70 -11.43 39.90
N THR A 7 -72.89 -11.77 40.40
CA THR A 7 -73.25 -11.75 41.82
C THR A 7 -73.66 -13.14 42.30
N SER A 8 -73.71 -13.35 43.61
CA SER A 8 -74.24 -14.59 44.18
C SER A 8 -75.69 -14.86 43.75
N ALA A 9 -76.49 -13.81 43.52
CA ALA A 9 -77.85 -13.97 43.01
C ALA A 9 -77.89 -14.46 41.55
N ASP A 10 -76.88 -14.16 40.73
CA ASP A 10 -76.75 -14.75 39.39
C ASP A 10 -76.45 -16.25 39.49
N VAL A 11 -75.59 -16.66 40.43
CA VAL A 11 -75.26 -18.07 40.70
C VAL A 11 -76.48 -18.87 41.11
N GLU A 12 -77.27 -18.36 42.06
CA GLU A 12 -78.48 -19.04 42.52
C GLU A 12 -79.53 -19.17 41.40
N ARG A 13 -79.65 -18.16 40.52
CA ARG A 13 -80.52 -18.26 39.33
C ARG A 13 -80.07 -19.36 38.38
N ILE A 14 -78.77 -19.49 38.16
CA ILE A 14 -78.23 -20.54 37.30
C ILE A 14 -78.44 -21.93 37.92
N ARG A 15 -78.26 -22.07 39.24
CA ARG A 15 -78.55 -23.32 39.97
C ARG A 15 -80.03 -23.69 39.92
N HIS A 16 -80.92 -22.71 40.02
CA HIS A 16 -82.36 -22.93 39.83
C HIS A 16 -82.64 -23.40 38.40
N ALA A 17 -82.12 -22.67 37.41
CA ALA A 17 -82.23 -23.00 35.98
C ALA A 17 -81.66 -24.39 35.64
N ALA A 18 -80.63 -24.85 36.38
CA ALA A 18 -80.02 -26.16 36.20
C ALA A 18 -81.02 -27.31 36.38
N GLN A 19 -82.06 -27.13 37.20
CA GLN A 19 -83.11 -28.15 37.39
C GLN A 19 -83.86 -28.45 36.09
N PHE A 20 -84.05 -27.42 35.25
CA PHE A 20 -84.70 -27.54 33.94
C PHE A 20 -83.72 -27.95 32.84
N LEU A 21 -82.44 -27.55 32.94
CA LEU A 21 -81.45 -27.81 31.88
C LEU A 21 -80.73 -29.15 31.99
N ARG A 22 -80.49 -29.67 33.20
CA ARG A 22 -79.79 -30.96 33.41
C ARG A 22 -80.46 -32.14 32.71
N PRO A 23 -81.81 -32.29 32.72
CA PRO A 23 -82.48 -33.36 31.98
C PRO A 23 -82.22 -33.35 30.47
N HIS A 24 -81.90 -32.17 29.91
CA HIS A 24 -81.64 -31.98 28.48
C HIS A 24 -80.15 -31.84 28.14
N ALA A 25 -79.23 -31.98 29.12
CA ALA A 25 -77.83 -31.63 28.95
C ALA A 25 -77.13 -32.42 27.82
N GLU A 26 -77.38 -33.73 27.72
CA GLU A 26 -76.84 -34.57 26.64
C GLU A 26 -77.39 -34.15 25.27
N GLU A 27 -78.68 -33.85 25.19
CA GLU A 27 -79.32 -33.42 23.94
C GLU A 27 -78.81 -32.04 23.50
N ILE A 28 -78.63 -31.10 24.43
CA ILE A 28 -78.07 -29.78 24.18
C ILE A 28 -76.66 -29.92 23.60
N VAL A 29 -75.80 -30.74 24.23
CA VAL A 29 -74.41 -30.96 23.77
C VAL A 29 -74.38 -31.65 22.41
N LYS A 30 -75.27 -32.60 22.17
CA LYS A 30 -75.40 -33.23 20.85
C LYS A 30 -75.76 -32.21 19.78
N LYS A 31 -76.78 -31.37 20.02
CA LYS A 31 -77.19 -30.31 19.06
C LYS A 31 -76.11 -29.26 18.85
N PHE A 32 -75.35 -28.93 19.90
CA PHE A 32 -74.17 -28.08 19.80
C PHE A 32 -73.15 -28.66 18.81
N TYR A 33 -72.81 -29.93 18.92
CA TYR A 33 -71.88 -30.56 17.98
C TYR A 33 -72.50 -30.86 16.62
N ASP A 34 -73.81 -31.10 16.50
CA ASP A 34 -74.48 -31.17 15.19
C ASP A 34 -74.28 -29.87 14.41
N HIS A 35 -74.34 -28.72 15.08
CA HIS A 35 -73.99 -27.43 14.48
C HIS A 35 -72.51 -27.38 14.10
N SER A 36 -71.58 -27.65 15.02
CA SER A 36 -70.13 -27.52 14.76
C SER A 36 -69.62 -28.50 13.69
N PHE A 37 -70.11 -29.74 13.65
CA PHE A 37 -69.76 -30.73 12.62
C PHE A 37 -70.40 -30.45 11.26
N GLY A 38 -71.31 -29.47 11.17
CA GLY A 38 -71.78 -28.94 9.88
C GLY A 38 -70.72 -28.15 9.11
N PHE A 39 -69.60 -27.78 9.75
CA PHE A 39 -68.52 -27.02 9.14
C PHE A 39 -67.30 -27.88 8.84
N THR A 40 -66.88 -27.92 7.57
CA THR A 40 -65.73 -28.72 7.11
C THR A 40 -64.42 -28.33 7.82
N ASP A 41 -64.21 -27.04 8.07
CA ASP A 41 -63.03 -26.52 8.78
C ASP A 41 -62.94 -27.06 10.20
N PHE A 42 -64.09 -27.22 10.88
CA PHE A 42 -64.16 -27.75 12.23
C PHE A 42 -63.81 -29.24 12.23
N VAL A 43 -64.39 -30.02 11.32
CA VAL A 43 -64.11 -31.46 11.17
C VAL A 43 -62.61 -31.70 10.93
N ALA A 44 -62.01 -30.96 9.99
CA ALA A 44 -60.58 -31.07 9.72
C ALA A 44 -59.72 -30.78 10.95
N LYS A 45 -60.15 -29.84 11.80
CA LYS A 45 -59.45 -29.50 13.05
C LYS A 45 -59.55 -30.60 14.09
N VAL A 46 -60.71 -31.23 14.22
CA VAL A 46 -60.93 -32.37 15.11
C VAL A 46 -60.01 -33.53 14.70
N ASP A 47 -59.93 -33.84 13.41
CA ASP A 47 -59.06 -34.91 12.89
C ASP A 47 -57.58 -34.61 13.17
N GLN A 48 -57.12 -33.38 12.88
CA GLN A 48 -55.74 -32.95 13.15
C GLN A 48 -55.36 -33.05 14.64
N SER A 49 -56.32 -32.81 15.53
CA SER A 49 -56.10 -32.89 16.98
C SER A 49 -56.03 -34.32 17.52
N GLY A 50 -56.32 -35.34 16.71
CA GLY A 50 -56.46 -36.73 17.15
C GLY A 50 -57.62 -36.92 18.13
N SER A 51 -58.67 -36.10 18.00
CA SER A 51 -59.92 -36.22 18.76
C SER A 51 -61.02 -36.82 17.92
N ASN A 52 -62.16 -37.05 18.55
CA ASN A 52 -63.35 -37.54 17.87
C ASN A 52 -64.59 -36.94 18.53
N ARG A 53 -65.72 -37.06 17.82
CA ARG A 53 -67.00 -36.52 18.26
C ARG A 53 -67.40 -36.99 19.66
N THR A 54 -67.30 -38.29 19.95
CA THR A 54 -67.69 -38.86 21.24
C THR A 54 -66.89 -38.26 22.41
N ARG A 55 -65.56 -38.12 22.25
CA ARG A 55 -64.70 -37.52 23.27
C ARG A 55 -65.01 -36.04 23.48
N LEU A 56 -65.29 -35.33 22.40
CA LEU A 56 -65.65 -33.91 22.42
C LEU A 56 -67.01 -33.70 23.09
N GLU A 57 -68.02 -34.49 22.75
CA GLU A 57 -69.34 -34.49 23.39
C GLU A 57 -69.24 -34.76 24.90
N SER A 58 -68.47 -35.78 25.31
CA SER A 58 -68.25 -36.06 26.74
C SER A 58 -67.57 -34.89 27.46
N THR A 59 -66.51 -34.33 26.89
CA THR A 59 -65.78 -33.21 27.53
C THR A 59 -66.64 -31.94 27.60
N GLN A 60 -67.47 -31.71 26.57
CA GLN A 60 -68.35 -30.55 26.51
C GLN A 60 -69.55 -30.69 27.44
N LEU A 61 -70.01 -31.91 27.70
CA LEU A 61 -71.02 -32.20 28.72
C LEU A 61 -70.50 -31.83 30.10
N ASP A 62 -69.28 -32.25 30.44
CA ASP A 62 -68.64 -31.85 31.71
C ASP A 62 -68.48 -30.33 31.80
N TYR A 63 -68.08 -29.68 30.70
CA TYR A 63 -68.01 -28.22 30.60
C TYR A 63 -69.36 -27.54 30.88
N PHE A 64 -70.43 -28.02 30.22
CA PHE A 64 -71.78 -27.46 30.34
C PHE A 64 -72.37 -27.67 31.72
N LEU A 65 -72.23 -28.87 32.30
CA LEU A 65 -72.66 -29.15 33.66
C LEU A 65 -71.90 -28.28 34.69
N GLY A 66 -70.63 -27.98 34.43
CA GLY A 66 -69.85 -27.04 35.23
C GLY A 66 -70.32 -25.58 35.15
N ILE A 67 -71.01 -25.18 34.07
CA ILE A 67 -71.70 -23.87 33.99
C ILE A 67 -72.94 -23.87 34.87
N LEU A 68 -73.66 -24.99 34.92
CA LEU A 68 -74.92 -25.11 35.66
C LEU A 68 -74.75 -25.18 37.19
N ASP A 69 -73.52 -25.31 37.67
CA ASP A 69 -73.18 -25.17 39.10
C ASP A 69 -71.80 -24.52 39.27
N PRO A 70 -71.70 -23.20 39.09
CA PRO A 70 -70.41 -22.54 39.06
C PRO A 70 -69.91 -22.24 40.48
N SER A 71 -68.70 -22.70 40.81
CA SER A 71 -68.04 -22.45 42.11
C SER A 71 -67.15 -21.20 42.15
N PHE A 72 -66.71 -20.69 40.99
CA PHE A 72 -65.77 -19.57 40.81
C PHE A 72 -64.57 -19.57 41.76
N ASP A 73 -64.08 -20.75 42.10
CA ASP A 73 -62.83 -20.95 42.85
C ASP A 73 -61.61 -20.92 41.90
N ASP A 74 -60.41 -20.95 42.47
CA ASP A 74 -59.17 -20.99 41.69
C ASP A 74 -59.12 -22.19 40.73
N ALA A 75 -59.75 -23.32 41.10
CA ALA A 75 -59.80 -24.50 40.26
C ALA A 75 -60.71 -24.30 39.04
N TYR A 76 -61.81 -23.54 39.17
CA TYR A 76 -62.66 -23.11 38.06
C TYR A 76 -61.84 -22.29 37.05
N PHE A 77 -61.16 -21.25 37.51
CA PHE A 77 -60.35 -20.39 36.65
C PHE A 77 -59.19 -21.13 36.00
N ALA A 78 -58.49 -22.00 36.75
CA ALA A 78 -57.42 -22.83 36.22
C ALA A 78 -57.91 -23.77 35.12
N ARG A 79 -59.09 -24.40 35.28
CA ARG A 79 -59.71 -25.24 34.24
C ARG A 79 -60.07 -24.42 33.00
N ARG A 80 -60.71 -23.26 33.16
CA ARG A 80 -61.09 -22.38 32.02
C ARG A 80 -59.87 -21.87 31.26
N LYS A 81 -58.82 -21.45 31.97
CA LYS A 81 -57.54 -21.10 31.37
C LYS A 81 -56.95 -22.27 30.59
N LYS A 82 -56.94 -23.48 31.18
CA LYS A 82 -56.41 -24.67 30.50
C LYS A 82 -57.15 -24.97 29.19
N ILE A 83 -58.46 -24.81 29.18
CA ILE A 83 -59.28 -24.95 27.98
C ILE A 83 -58.84 -23.91 26.93
N GLY A 84 -58.71 -22.64 27.29
CA GLY A 84 -58.22 -21.59 26.40
C GLY A 84 -56.82 -21.88 25.83
N GLU A 85 -55.89 -22.33 26.67
CA GLU A 85 -54.54 -22.75 26.26
C GLU A 85 -54.56 -23.89 25.24
N VAL A 86 -55.43 -24.89 25.44
CA VAL A 86 -55.58 -26.01 24.49
C VAL A 86 -56.09 -25.51 23.15
N HIS A 87 -57.10 -24.63 23.14
CA HIS A 87 -57.62 -24.04 21.90
C HIS A 87 -56.59 -23.17 21.18
N ALA A 88 -55.81 -22.36 21.91
CA ALA A 88 -54.74 -21.54 21.36
C ALA A 88 -53.63 -22.41 20.76
N ARG A 89 -53.17 -23.44 21.48
CA ARG A 89 -52.15 -24.37 21.00
C ARG A 89 -52.60 -25.16 19.77
N LEU A 90 -53.87 -25.53 19.73
CA LEU A 90 -54.44 -26.19 18.55
C LEU A 90 -54.69 -25.21 17.42
N ASP A 91 -54.54 -23.89 17.57
CA ASP A 91 -54.92 -22.88 16.58
C ASP A 91 -56.41 -22.98 16.16
N VAL A 92 -57.29 -23.19 17.15
CA VAL A 92 -58.73 -23.00 16.95
C VAL A 92 -58.99 -21.50 16.91
N LYS A 93 -59.58 -20.97 15.85
CA LYS A 93 -59.81 -19.51 15.75
C LYS A 93 -60.76 -19.03 16.88
N PRO A 94 -60.49 -17.92 17.59
CA PRO A 94 -61.33 -17.41 18.67
C PRO A 94 -62.80 -17.20 18.27
N ARG A 95 -63.07 -16.93 16.99
CA ARG A 95 -64.43 -16.81 16.45
C ARG A 95 -65.29 -18.06 16.68
N TRP A 96 -64.68 -19.26 16.68
CA TRP A 96 -65.38 -20.52 16.94
C TRP A 96 -65.81 -20.57 18.41
N ASN A 97 -64.86 -20.37 19.31
CA ASN A 97 -65.10 -20.39 20.75
C ASN A 97 -66.10 -19.32 21.21
N LEU A 98 -66.02 -18.09 20.67
CA LEU A 98 -66.96 -17.01 21.01
C LEU A 98 -68.33 -17.18 20.36
N GLY A 99 -68.38 -17.66 19.11
CA GLY A 99 -69.64 -17.89 18.39
C GLY A 99 -70.48 -19.01 19.00
N GLU A 100 -69.82 -20.01 19.58
CA GLU A 100 -70.43 -21.15 20.26
C GLU A 100 -71.31 -20.75 21.46
N TYR A 101 -71.06 -19.62 22.12
CA TYR A 101 -71.95 -19.10 23.16
C TYR A 101 -73.33 -18.68 22.63
N ALA A 102 -73.40 -18.19 21.39
CA ALA A 102 -74.67 -17.88 20.75
C ALA A 102 -75.46 -19.17 20.45
N VAL A 103 -74.77 -20.25 20.07
CA VAL A 103 -75.37 -21.57 19.87
C VAL A 103 -75.94 -22.10 21.19
N TYR A 104 -75.17 -22.04 22.28
CA TYR A 104 -75.66 -22.41 23.61
C TYR A 104 -76.89 -21.61 24.02
N SER A 105 -76.86 -20.29 23.83
CA SER A 105 -77.99 -19.41 24.15
C SER A 105 -79.25 -19.83 23.37
N GLY A 106 -79.11 -20.10 22.07
CA GLY A 106 -80.21 -20.58 21.23
C GLY A 106 -80.79 -21.94 21.63
N LEU A 107 -79.98 -22.80 22.28
CA LEU A 107 -80.41 -24.12 22.74
C LEU A 107 -81.06 -24.08 24.14
N ILE A 108 -80.53 -23.26 25.05
CA ILE A 108 -80.98 -23.28 26.46
C ILE A 108 -82.10 -22.27 26.74
N TYR A 109 -82.15 -21.13 26.04
CA TYR A 109 -83.14 -20.09 26.32
C TYR A 109 -84.59 -20.54 26.07
N PRO A 110 -84.90 -21.31 25.01
CA PRO A 110 -86.26 -21.85 24.82
C PRO A 110 -86.70 -22.76 25.97
N ILE A 111 -85.82 -23.64 26.45
CA ILE A 111 -86.11 -24.55 27.57
C ILE A 111 -86.40 -23.75 28.85
N LEU A 112 -85.63 -22.68 29.10
CA LEU A 112 -85.85 -21.81 30.25
C LEU A 112 -87.18 -21.04 30.13
N ALA A 113 -87.55 -20.61 28.93
CA ALA A 113 -88.80 -19.88 28.68
C ALA A 113 -90.06 -20.75 28.84
N GLU A 114 -89.93 -22.09 28.85
CA GLU A 114 -91.03 -22.99 29.20
C GLU A 114 -91.30 -23.06 30.71
N HIS A 115 -90.33 -22.65 31.54
CA HIS A 115 -90.36 -22.83 33.00
C HIS A 115 -90.31 -21.53 33.79
N LEU A 116 -89.79 -20.46 33.20
CA LEU A 116 -89.57 -19.16 33.84
C LEU A 116 -90.19 -18.06 32.99
N ASP A 117 -90.74 -17.03 33.64
CA ASP A 117 -91.40 -15.91 32.98
C ASP A 117 -90.94 -14.54 33.50
N GLY A 118 -91.25 -13.50 32.74
CA GLY A 118 -91.11 -12.11 33.15
C GLY A 118 -89.70 -11.75 33.61
N GLN A 119 -89.62 -11.10 34.78
CA GLN A 119 -88.34 -10.62 35.33
C GLN A 119 -87.40 -11.76 35.73
N GLU A 120 -87.93 -12.91 36.14
CA GLU A 120 -87.12 -14.07 36.54
C GLU A 120 -86.41 -14.69 35.34
N LEU A 121 -87.13 -14.86 34.22
CA LEU A 121 -86.52 -15.30 32.96
C LEU A 121 -85.44 -14.30 32.53
N ALA A 122 -85.78 -13.01 32.43
CA ALA A 122 -84.83 -11.98 31.98
C ALA A 122 -83.55 -11.94 32.85
N ALA A 123 -83.69 -12.05 34.17
CA ALA A 123 -82.55 -12.07 35.08
C ALA A 123 -81.71 -13.36 34.95
N THR A 124 -82.34 -14.50 34.69
CA THR A 124 -81.65 -15.78 34.47
C THR A 124 -80.89 -15.79 33.15
N LEU A 125 -81.49 -15.28 32.06
CA LEU A 125 -80.83 -15.14 30.77
C LEU A 125 -79.59 -14.23 30.87
N LEU A 126 -79.73 -13.10 31.59
CA LEU A 126 -78.61 -12.20 31.86
C LEU A 126 -77.50 -12.87 32.68
N ALA A 127 -77.85 -13.71 33.66
CA ALA A 127 -76.87 -14.48 34.44
C ALA A 127 -76.03 -15.41 33.54
N PHE A 128 -76.66 -16.14 32.60
CA PHE A 128 -75.94 -16.94 31.60
C PHE A 128 -75.05 -16.08 30.70
N GLN A 129 -75.55 -14.93 30.21
CA GLN A 129 -74.77 -14.03 29.38
C GLN A 129 -73.51 -13.52 30.11
N LYS A 130 -73.60 -13.23 31.41
CA LYS A 130 -72.45 -12.82 32.23
C LYS A 130 -71.41 -13.94 32.35
N ILE A 131 -71.82 -15.20 32.54
CA ILE A 131 -70.89 -16.34 32.56
C ILE A 131 -70.23 -16.54 31.20
N PHE A 132 -70.98 -16.52 30.10
CA PHE A 132 -70.40 -16.65 28.76
C PHE A 132 -69.42 -15.52 28.46
N THR A 133 -69.73 -14.30 28.89
CA THR A 133 -68.82 -13.15 28.74
C THR A 133 -67.54 -13.34 29.57
N LEU A 134 -67.65 -13.85 30.79
CA LEU A 134 -66.49 -14.17 31.62
C LEU A 134 -65.63 -15.26 30.98
N ASP A 135 -66.21 -16.39 30.60
CA ASP A 135 -65.47 -17.50 29.98
C ASP A 135 -64.82 -17.06 28.66
N GLY A 136 -65.52 -16.30 27.83
CA GLY A 136 -64.99 -15.75 26.58
C GLY A 136 -63.79 -14.83 26.81
N SER A 137 -63.80 -14.01 27.87
CA SER A 137 -62.65 -13.16 28.20
C SER A 137 -61.41 -13.97 28.61
N LEU A 138 -61.59 -15.06 29.37
CA LEU A 138 -60.51 -15.94 29.79
C LEU A 138 -59.92 -16.71 28.60
N ALA A 139 -60.78 -17.10 27.66
CA ALA A 139 -60.33 -17.71 26.41
C ALA A 139 -59.46 -16.72 25.61
N VAL A 140 -59.95 -15.49 25.37
CA VAL A 140 -59.20 -14.44 24.65
C VAL A 140 -57.86 -14.13 25.31
N GLU A 141 -57.82 -14.03 26.64
CA GLU A 141 -56.57 -13.81 27.39
C GLU A 141 -55.55 -14.94 27.13
N SER A 142 -56.02 -16.18 27.05
CA SER A 142 -55.18 -17.34 26.75
C SER A 142 -54.58 -17.28 25.33
N TYR A 143 -55.37 -16.83 24.33
CA TYR A 143 -54.86 -16.61 22.96
C TYR A 143 -53.82 -15.51 22.88
N ILE A 144 -54.06 -14.37 23.54
CA ILE A 144 -53.11 -13.24 23.55
C ILE A 144 -51.79 -13.67 24.18
N THR A 145 -51.86 -14.37 25.31
CA THR A 145 -50.67 -14.86 26.02
C THR A 145 -49.86 -15.83 25.16
N ALA A 146 -50.51 -16.79 24.50
CA ALA A 146 -49.84 -17.74 23.61
C ALA A 146 -49.14 -17.03 22.44
N GLY A 147 -49.82 -16.13 21.74
CA GLY A 147 -49.22 -15.40 20.61
C GLY A 147 -48.09 -14.45 21.00
N LEU A 148 -48.14 -13.86 22.21
CA LEU A 148 -47.05 -13.03 22.72
C LEU A 148 -45.80 -13.87 23.03
N LEU A 149 -45.97 -15.05 23.61
CA LEU A 149 -44.86 -15.97 23.91
C LEU A 149 -44.13 -16.40 22.64
N ASP A 150 -44.86 -16.80 21.59
CA ASP A 150 -44.25 -17.18 20.31
C ASP A 150 -43.42 -16.04 19.70
N ARG A 151 -43.92 -14.80 19.76
CA ARG A 151 -43.18 -13.62 19.29
C ARG A 151 -41.92 -13.35 20.11
N ILE A 152 -41.99 -13.51 21.43
CA ILE A 152 -40.81 -13.33 22.30
C ILE A 152 -39.75 -14.38 21.99
N VAL A 153 -40.16 -15.64 21.80
CA VAL A 153 -39.25 -16.74 21.43
C VAL A 153 -38.59 -16.47 20.08
N ASP A 154 -39.34 -16.03 19.06
CA ASP A 154 -38.78 -15.65 17.75
C ASP A 154 -37.76 -14.51 17.86
N VAL A 155 -38.11 -13.42 18.54
CA VAL A 155 -37.21 -12.28 18.72
C VAL A 155 -35.95 -12.69 19.46
N THR A 156 -36.06 -13.49 20.52
CA THR A 156 -34.92 -13.96 21.30
C THR A 156 -34.03 -14.89 20.46
N GLY A 157 -34.62 -15.79 19.68
CA GLY A 157 -33.91 -16.69 18.78
C GLY A 157 -33.15 -15.96 17.68
N ARG A 158 -33.67 -14.83 17.19
CA ARG A 158 -33.00 -13.98 16.20
C ARG A 158 -31.93 -13.07 16.79
N LEU A 159 -32.07 -12.68 18.06
CA LEU A 159 -31.13 -11.77 18.72
C LEU A 159 -29.78 -12.43 19.05
N GLY A 160 -29.76 -13.74 19.33
CA GLY A 160 -28.55 -14.51 19.60
C GLY A 160 -27.53 -14.43 18.47
N PRO A 161 -27.86 -14.91 17.25
CA PRO A 161 -26.95 -14.87 16.11
C PRO A 161 -26.48 -13.45 15.74
N VAL A 162 -27.34 -12.44 15.93
CA VAL A 162 -26.97 -11.04 15.69
C VAL A 162 -25.93 -10.57 16.71
N SER A 163 -26.08 -10.94 17.98
CA SER A 163 -25.11 -10.61 19.04
C SER A 163 -23.77 -11.30 18.81
N ASP A 164 -23.80 -12.58 18.40
CA ASP A 164 -22.59 -13.33 18.07
C ASP A 164 -21.86 -12.74 16.85
N GLY A 165 -22.61 -12.37 15.81
CA GLY A 165 -22.04 -11.71 14.63
C GLY A 165 -21.44 -10.33 14.93
N LEU A 166 -22.04 -9.59 15.86
CA LEU A 166 -21.51 -8.30 16.33
C LEU A 166 -20.22 -8.48 17.14
N ALA A 167 -20.15 -9.48 18.01
CA ALA A 167 -18.95 -9.81 18.78
C ALA A 167 -17.78 -10.18 17.85
N GLN A 168 -18.03 -11.04 16.86
CA GLN A 168 -17.03 -11.41 15.86
C GLN A 168 -16.57 -10.20 15.03
N SER A 169 -17.49 -9.34 14.60
CA SER A 169 -17.15 -8.12 13.85
C SER A 169 -16.29 -7.17 14.69
N SER A 170 -16.57 -7.07 16.00
CA SER A 170 -15.77 -6.25 16.92
C SER A 170 -14.33 -6.77 17.05
N GLU A 171 -14.15 -8.09 17.16
CA GLU A 171 -12.82 -8.72 17.21
C GLU A 171 -12.01 -8.50 15.92
N GLN A 172 -12.67 -8.58 14.77
CA GLN A 172 -12.07 -8.28 13.47
C GLN A 172 -11.60 -6.82 13.38
N VAL A 173 -12.44 -5.88 13.84
CA VAL A 173 -12.09 -4.45 13.88
C VAL A 173 -10.91 -4.19 14.82
N GLU A 174 -10.84 -4.87 15.97
CA GLU A 174 -9.71 -4.76 16.89
C GLU A 174 -8.40 -5.22 16.24
N THR A 175 -8.43 -6.38 15.57
CA THR A 175 -7.26 -6.92 14.86
C THR A 175 -6.82 -5.98 13.74
N ALA A 176 -7.75 -5.53 12.89
CA ALA A 176 -7.44 -4.59 11.81
C ALA A 176 -6.88 -3.26 12.34
N SER A 177 -7.39 -2.77 13.47
CA SER A 177 -6.89 -1.54 14.10
C SER A 177 -5.44 -1.68 14.59
N LYS A 178 -5.06 -2.86 15.11
CA LYS A 178 -3.67 -3.15 15.50
C LYS A 178 -2.74 -3.18 14.30
N GLU A 179 -3.12 -3.87 13.22
CA GLU A 179 -2.33 -3.91 11.98
C GLU A 179 -2.12 -2.51 11.38
N ILE A 180 -3.16 -1.67 11.40
CA ILE A 180 -3.07 -0.28 10.95
C ILE A 180 -2.09 0.51 11.84
N ALA A 181 -2.15 0.36 13.16
CA ALA A 181 -1.24 1.04 14.08
C ALA A 181 0.23 0.64 13.86
N ASP A 182 0.48 -0.65 13.60
CA ASP A 182 1.81 -1.17 13.28
C ASP A 182 2.32 -0.62 11.94
N ALA A 183 1.47 -0.59 10.92
CA ALA A 183 1.81 -0.01 9.61
C ALA A 183 2.14 1.48 9.72
N ILE A 184 1.35 2.25 10.48
CA ILE A 184 1.62 3.68 10.75
C ILE A 184 2.99 3.84 11.43
N SER A 185 3.29 3.01 12.43
CA SER A 185 4.56 3.06 13.14
C SER A 185 5.75 2.73 12.22
N GLN A 186 5.59 1.79 11.28
CA GLN A 186 6.61 1.47 10.29
C GLN A 186 6.83 2.63 9.31
N VAL A 187 5.75 3.26 8.81
CA VAL A 187 5.83 4.43 7.94
C VAL A 187 6.55 5.59 8.64
N ALA A 188 6.24 5.84 9.92
CA ALA A 188 6.91 6.88 10.69
C ALA A 188 8.42 6.64 10.85
N ARG A 189 8.84 5.39 11.08
CA ARG A 189 10.27 5.02 11.11
C ARG A 189 10.92 5.23 9.75
N GLY A 190 10.30 4.74 8.68
CA GLY A 190 10.83 4.92 7.31
C GLY A 190 10.95 6.39 6.91
N ALA A 191 9.99 7.24 7.28
CA ALA A 191 10.06 8.68 7.05
C ALA A 191 11.22 9.34 7.82
N THR A 192 11.51 8.86 9.03
CA THR A 192 12.64 9.34 9.84
C THR A 192 13.98 8.95 9.20
N GLU A 193 14.13 7.69 8.76
CA GLU A 193 15.31 7.21 8.04
C GLU A 193 15.51 7.98 6.73
N GLN A 194 14.44 8.21 5.97
CA GLN A 194 14.49 9.00 4.75
C GLN A 194 14.95 10.44 5.01
N THR A 195 14.53 11.06 6.12
CA THR A 195 14.98 12.39 6.50
C THR A 195 16.49 12.42 6.80
N ILE A 196 17.03 11.36 7.42
CA ILE A 196 18.47 11.22 7.64
C ILE A 196 19.20 11.11 6.30
N SER A 197 18.77 10.20 5.42
CA SER A 197 19.38 10.04 4.09
C SER A 197 19.31 11.30 3.23
N LEU A 198 18.23 12.08 3.33
CA LEU A 198 18.11 13.37 2.65
C LEU A 198 19.11 14.41 3.17
N ASN A 199 19.36 14.44 4.47
CA ASN A 199 20.38 15.33 5.04
C ASN A 199 21.78 14.94 4.58
N ASP A 200 22.08 13.64 4.49
CA ASP A 200 23.37 13.17 3.98
C ASP A 200 23.53 13.50 2.48
N ALA A 201 22.49 13.29 1.68
CA ALA A 201 22.49 13.68 0.27
C ALA A 201 22.68 15.19 0.07
N ASN A 202 22.10 16.03 0.94
CA ASN A 202 22.34 17.48 0.90
C ASN A 202 23.80 17.83 1.19
N ARG A 203 24.44 17.15 2.17
CA ARG A 203 25.87 17.34 2.45
C ARG A 203 26.75 16.90 1.27
N ASP A 204 26.39 15.81 0.61
CA ASP A 204 27.11 15.35 -0.59
C ASP A 204 26.99 16.39 -1.72
N VAL A 205 25.80 16.98 -1.90
CA VAL A 205 25.59 18.07 -2.87
C VAL A 205 26.44 19.30 -2.53
N GLU A 206 26.52 19.70 -1.26
CA GLU A 206 27.40 20.79 -0.82
C GLU A 206 28.87 20.50 -1.14
N SER A 207 29.34 19.27 -0.88
CA SER A 207 30.70 18.84 -1.22
C SER A 207 30.97 18.86 -2.73
N VAL A 208 29.99 18.43 -3.53
CA VAL A 208 30.10 18.51 -5.00
C VAL A 208 30.21 19.95 -5.48
N LEU A 209 29.43 20.87 -4.90
CA LEU A 209 29.50 22.30 -5.24
C LEU A 209 30.88 22.90 -4.91
N GLU A 210 31.46 22.54 -3.76
CA GLU A 210 32.82 22.96 -3.39
C GLU A 210 33.88 22.43 -4.36
N ASN A 211 33.77 21.15 -4.75
CA ASN A 211 34.66 20.55 -5.74
C ASN A 211 34.54 21.21 -7.12
N ILE A 212 33.32 21.56 -7.55
CA ILE A 212 33.09 22.30 -8.80
C ILE A 212 33.77 23.66 -8.77
N SER A 213 33.69 24.39 -7.65
CA SER A 213 34.38 25.68 -7.48
C SER A 213 35.89 25.51 -7.61
N THR A 214 36.45 24.50 -6.94
CA THR A 214 37.90 24.20 -6.99
C THR A 214 38.35 23.84 -8.40
N ILE A 215 37.56 23.05 -9.14
CA ILE A 215 37.83 22.69 -10.52
C ILE A 215 37.76 23.93 -11.43
N ALA A 216 36.77 24.80 -11.24
CA ALA A 216 36.65 26.04 -12.02
C ALA A 216 37.88 26.95 -11.82
N ASP A 217 38.33 27.11 -10.57
CA ASP A 217 39.55 27.87 -10.26
C ASP A 217 40.80 27.22 -10.86
N ALA A 218 40.91 25.89 -10.82
CA ALA A 218 42.01 25.16 -11.45
C ALA A 218 42.01 25.32 -12.97
N ALA A 219 40.86 25.22 -13.62
CA ALA A 219 40.71 25.41 -15.06
C ALA A 219 41.08 26.85 -15.48
N SER A 220 40.69 27.85 -14.68
CA SER A 220 41.06 29.26 -14.91
C SER A 220 42.57 29.47 -14.83
N ARG A 221 43.25 28.92 -13.80
CA ARG A 221 44.71 28.96 -13.69
C ARG A 221 45.40 28.26 -14.86
N GLN A 222 44.92 27.07 -15.22
CA GLN A 222 45.46 26.31 -16.34
C GLN A 222 45.34 27.07 -17.67
N SER A 223 44.22 27.77 -17.90
CA SER A 223 44.06 28.64 -19.07
C SER A 223 45.14 29.73 -19.12
N GLY A 224 45.43 30.37 -17.98
CA GLY A 224 46.49 31.37 -17.87
C GLY A 224 47.89 30.80 -18.13
N GLU A 225 48.18 29.61 -17.60
CA GLU A 225 49.45 28.91 -17.87
C GLU A 225 49.59 28.52 -19.34
N THR A 226 48.51 28.10 -20.00
CA THR A 226 48.54 27.80 -21.44
C THR A 226 48.77 29.05 -22.29
N ASP A 227 48.20 30.20 -21.91
CA ASP A 227 48.47 31.47 -22.59
C ASP A 227 49.92 31.92 -22.40
N ALA A 228 50.48 31.75 -21.20
CA ALA A 228 51.89 32.02 -20.95
C ALA A 228 52.81 31.11 -21.79
N ALA A 229 52.54 29.81 -21.84
CA ALA A 229 53.28 28.86 -22.66
C ALA A 229 53.20 29.19 -24.16
N ARG A 230 52.06 29.75 -24.62
CA ARG A 230 51.88 30.24 -25.99
C ARG A 230 52.81 31.42 -26.27
N LEU A 231 52.88 32.40 -25.38
CA LEU A 231 53.78 33.56 -25.50
C LEU A 231 55.27 33.17 -25.45
N ASP A 232 55.63 32.23 -24.58
CA ASP A 232 56.99 31.67 -24.54
C ASP A 232 57.34 30.96 -25.86
N SER A 233 56.39 30.22 -26.44
CA SER A 233 56.58 29.56 -27.73
C SER A 233 56.75 30.56 -28.88
N GLU A 234 56.04 31.70 -28.86
CA GLU A 234 56.24 32.80 -29.81
C GLU A 234 57.62 33.44 -29.66
N SER A 235 58.05 33.71 -28.42
CA SER A 235 59.37 34.26 -28.12
C SER A 235 60.50 33.31 -28.51
N MET A 236 60.29 32.00 -28.33
CA MET A 236 61.22 30.96 -28.77
C MET A 236 61.35 30.94 -30.29
N GLN A 237 60.26 31.13 -31.04
CA GLN A 237 60.32 31.25 -32.50
C GLN A 237 61.14 32.46 -32.94
N GLU A 238 60.98 33.61 -32.30
CA GLU A 238 61.79 34.81 -32.58
C GLU A 238 63.28 34.55 -32.33
N CYS A 239 63.62 33.93 -31.20
CA CYS A 239 65.00 33.58 -30.88
C CYS A 239 65.59 32.56 -31.87
N LEU A 240 64.79 31.60 -32.35
CA LEU A 240 65.20 30.67 -33.40
C LEU A 240 65.53 31.38 -34.72
N TYR A 241 64.80 32.44 -35.08
CA TYR A 241 65.15 33.27 -36.23
C TYR A 241 66.50 33.98 -36.04
N ASP A 242 66.77 34.57 -34.87
CA ASP A 242 68.08 35.19 -34.58
C ASP A 242 69.23 34.16 -34.63
N VAL A 243 69.02 32.97 -34.05
CA VAL A 243 69.99 31.87 -34.11
C VAL A 243 70.25 31.42 -35.56
N LEU A 244 69.21 31.33 -36.40
CA LEU A 244 69.35 30.98 -37.82
C LEU A 244 70.16 32.03 -38.58
N ASP A 245 69.89 33.32 -38.37
CA ASP A 245 70.62 34.40 -39.03
C ASP A 245 72.08 34.48 -38.57
N ARG A 246 72.34 34.33 -37.27
CA ARG A 246 73.72 34.21 -36.75
C ARG A 246 74.44 33.00 -37.31
N SER A 247 73.77 31.86 -37.44
CA SER A 247 74.34 30.64 -38.02
C SER A 247 74.70 30.82 -39.49
N ARG A 248 73.84 31.52 -40.27
CA ARG A 248 74.14 31.89 -41.66
C ARG A 248 75.33 32.83 -41.77
N ALA A 249 75.38 33.86 -40.93
CA ALA A 249 76.51 34.79 -40.89
C ALA A 249 77.82 34.08 -40.54
N ALA A 250 77.80 33.19 -39.53
CA ALA A 250 78.96 32.39 -39.15
C ALA A 250 79.43 31.46 -40.28
N ALA A 251 78.50 30.81 -40.99
CA ALA A 251 78.83 29.99 -42.16
C ALA A 251 79.45 30.82 -43.30
N GLY A 252 78.93 32.03 -43.55
CA GLY A 252 79.50 32.98 -44.50
C GLY A 252 80.93 33.39 -44.14
N ASN A 253 81.16 33.82 -42.90
CA ASN A 253 82.51 34.16 -42.40
C ASN A 253 83.47 32.97 -42.48
N GLY A 254 82.98 31.76 -42.21
CA GLY A 254 83.74 30.52 -42.37
C GLY A 254 84.17 30.29 -43.83
N ALA A 255 83.27 30.53 -44.79
CA ALA A 255 83.59 30.43 -46.22
C ALA A 255 84.62 31.48 -46.67
N GLU A 256 84.50 32.73 -46.21
CA GLU A 256 85.48 33.79 -46.48
C GLU A 256 86.86 33.45 -45.87
N THR A 257 86.88 32.96 -44.63
CA THR A 257 88.12 32.53 -43.96
C THR A 257 88.79 31.39 -44.72
N LEU A 258 88.02 30.41 -45.21
CA LEU A 258 88.53 29.32 -46.04
C LEU A 258 89.12 29.86 -47.35
N GLN A 259 88.46 30.81 -48.00
CA GLN A 259 88.97 31.45 -49.21
C GLN A 259 90.28 32.20 -48.94
N ALA A 260 90.36 32.99 -47.87
CA ALA A 260 91.57 33.69 -47.46
C ALA A 260 92.71 32.70 -47.14
N ALA A 261 92.42 31.57 -46.50
CA ALA A 261 93.40 30.52 -46.23
C ALA A 261 93.90 29.85 -47.52
N VAL A 262 93.03 29.63 -48.52
CA VAL A 262 93.43 29.11 -49.85
C VAL A 262 94.35 30.11 -50.58
N GLN A 263 94.00 31.40 -50.57
CA GLN A 263 94.86 32.45 -51.14
C GLN A 263 96.20 32.56 -50.40
N GLY A 264 96.18 32.52 -49.07
CA GLY A 264 97.39 32.51 -48.25
C GLY A 264 98.27 31.29 -48.53
N LYS A 265 97.68 30.10 -48.66
CA LYS A 265 98.39 28.89 -49.10
C LYS A 265 99.05 29.09 -50.46
N GLN A 266 98.34 29.67 -51.43
CA GLN A 266 98.89 29.95 -52.77
C GLN A 266 100.08 30.92 -52.69
N ALA A 267 99.96 32.00 -51.92
CA ALA A 267 101.05 32.95 -51.70
C ALA A 267 102.29 32.29 -51.08
N VAL A 268 102.10 31.37 -50.12
CA VAL A 268 103.21 30.58 -49.54
C VAL A 268 103.85 29.68 -50.60
N VAL A 269 103.06 29.01 -51.45
CA VAL A 269 103.59 28.17 -52.55
C VAL A 269 104.41 29.02 -53.53
N ASP A 270 103.92 30.20 -53.90
CA ASP A 270 104.65 31.10 -54.81
C ASP A 270 105.93 31.64 -54.17
N THR A 271 105.91 31.93 -52.87
CA THR A 271 107.10 32.32 -52.10
C THR A 271 108.13 31.20 -52.06
N VAL A 272 107.72 29.95 -51.88
CA VAL A 272 108.63 28.78 -51.93
C VAL A 272 109.27 28.66 -53.30
N LYS A 273 108.52 28.77 -54.40
CA LYS A 273 109.07 28.77 -55.76
C LYS A 273 110.07 29.90 -56.01
N ALA A 274 109.76 31.10 -55.52
CA ALA A 274 110.67 32.24 -55.61
C ALA A 274 111.97 31.96 -54.84
N MET A 275 111.88 31.35 -53.64
CA MET A 275 113.05 30.94 -52.86
C MET A 275 113.87 29.83 -53.54
N GLU A 276 113.23 28.87 -54.21
CA GLU A 276 113.93 27.88 -55.04
C GLU A 276 114.67 28.53 -56.20
N THR A 277 114.05 29.53 -56.85
CA THR A 277 114.68 30.31 -57.93
C THR A 277 115.88 31.10 -57.42
N ILE A 278 115.75 31.77 -56.27
CA ILE A 278 116.85 32.48 -55.61
C ILE A 278 117.96 31.50 -55.23
N SER A 279 117.61 30.35 -54.65
CA SER A 279 118.58 29.31 -54.29
C SER A 279 119.37 28.85 -55.52
N SER A 280 118.69 28.60 -56.65
CA SER A 280 119.34 28.25 -57.91
C SER A 280 120.26 29.36 -58.43
N ALA A 281 119.82 30.62 -58.38
CA ALA A 281 120.64 31.77 -58.76
C ALA A 281 121.88 31.91 -57.85
N VAL A 282 121.75 31.68 -56.55
CA VAL A 282 122.88 31.70 -55.59
C VAL A 282 123.84 30.55 -55.85
N ILE A 283 123.36 29.34 -56.16
CA ILE A 283 124.21 28.20 -56.55
C ILE A 283 125.00 28.53 -57.82
N SER A 284 124.33 29.04 -58.86
CA SER A 284 124.99 29.44 -60.11
C SER A 284 126.01 30.57 -59.89
N THR A 285 125.69 31.55 -59.04
CA THR A 285 126.63 32.61 -58.66
C THR A 285 127.84 32.04 -57.92
N SER A 286 127.64 31.07 -57.03
CA SER A 286 128.71 30.37 -56.32
C SER A 286 129.61 29.58 -57.28
N GLU A 287 129.03 28.92 -58.29
CA GLU A 287 129.79 28.24 -59.36
C GLU A 287 130.63 29.23 -60.19
N GLN A 288 130.04 30.36 -60.60
CA GLN A 288 130.77 31.42 -61.31
C GLN A 288 131.91 32.00 -60.47
N ILE A 289 131.71 32.23 -59.17
CA ILE A 289 132.78 32.66 -58.25
C ILE A 289 133.85 31.56 -58.14
N GLY A 290 133.46 30.28 -58.13
CA GLY A 290 134.38 29.15 -58.15
C GLY A 290 135.25 29.12 -59.41
N GLU A 291 134.66 29.32 -60.58
CA GLU A 291 135.40 29.49 -61.85
C GLU A 291 136.32 30.71 -61.82
N LEU A 292 135.82 31.86 -61.37
CA LEU A 292 136.61 33.08 -61.24
C LEU A 292 137.80 32.89 -60.29
N SER A 293 137.61 32.13 -59.21
CA SER A 293 138.67 31.77 -58.26
C SER A 293 139.69 30.78 -58.85
N LYS A 294 139.27 29.91 -59.77
CA LYS A 294 140.18 29.06 -60.56
C LYS A 294 140.97 29.90 -61.57
N SER A 295 140.34 30.79 -62.32
CA SER A 295 141.05 31.74 -63.19
C SER A 295 141.96 32.68 -62.41
N GLY A 296 141.58 33.10 -61.21
CA GLY A 296 142.44 33.88 -60.32
C GLY A 296 143.68 33.13 -59.86
N ARG A 297 143.57 31.81 -59.61
CA ARG A 297 144.73 30.94 -59.35
C ARG A 297 145.60 30.76 -60.58
N GLU A 298 145.02 30.57 -61.77
CA GLU A 298 145.78 30.50 -63.03
C GLU A 298 146.54 31.80 -63.31
N ILE A 299 145.92 32.97 -63.08
CA ILE A 299 146.60 34.26 -63.15
C ILE A 299 147.72 34.33 -62.10
N GLY A 300 147.47 33.86 -60.87
CA GLY A 300 148.49 33.75 -59.82
C GLY A 300 149.70 32.92 -60.25
N THR A 301 149.47 31.73 -60.81
CA THR A 301 150.52 30.88 -61.37
C THR A 301 151.26 31.57 -62.50
N ILE A 302 150.56 32.28 -63.40
CA ILE A 302 151.20 33.09 -64.45
C ILE A 302 152.07 34.19 -63.83
N THR A 303 151.60 34.91 -62.82
CA THR A 303 152.40 35.96 -62.16
C THR A 303 153.62 35.41 -61.42
N GLU A 304 153.52 34.24 -60.79
CA GLU A 304 154.64 33.55 -60.14
C GLU A 304 155.66 33.07 -61.18
N THR A 305 155.19 32.60 -62.34
CA THR A 305 156.05 32.22 -63.47
C THR A 305 156.73 33.44 -64.07
N ILE A 306 156.03 34.59 -64.21
CA ILE A 306 156.62 35.85 -64.67
C ILE A 306 157.65 36.37 -63.66
N GLY A 307 157.38 36.25 -62.35
CA GLY A 307 158.33 36.58 -61.29
C GLY A 307 159.60 35.74 -61.36
N ALA A 308 159.46 34.42 -61.55
CA ALA A 308 160.60 33.51 -61.73
C ALA A 308 161.42 33.81 -63.00
N ILE A 309 160.77 34.22 -64.10
CA ILE A 309 161.46 34.62 -65.35
C ILE A 309 162.18 35.97 -65.19
N ALA A 310 161.60 36.90 -64.42
CA ALA A 310 162.22 38.20 -64.14
C ALA A 310 163.52 38.05 -63.31
N ASP A 311 163.50 37.19 -62.28
CA ASP A 311 164.70 36.90 -61.47
C ASP A 311 165.79 36.19 -62.28
N GLN A 312 165.41 35.37 -63.26
CA GLN A 312 166.36 34.68 -64.14
C GLN A 312 166.99 35.60 -65.20
N THR A 313 166.36 36.75 -65.49
CA THR A 313 166.88 37.73 -66.47
C THR A 313 167.93 38.66 -65.85
N ASN A 314 167.86 38.93 -64.54
CA ASN A 314 168.83 39.79 -63.87
C ASN A 314 170.17 39.09 -63.52
N LEU A 315 170.26 37.77 -63.72
CA LEU A 315 171.49 36.97 -63.55
C LEU A 315 172.39 36.93 -64.80
N LEU A 316 172.02 37.65 -65.87
CA LEU A 316 172.73 37.70 -67.16
C LEU A 316 173.10 39.14 -67.61
N ALA A 317 173.05 40.12 -66.70
CA ALA A 317 173.42 41.52 -66.95
C ALA A 317 174.46 42.04 -65.95
#